data_AF-A0A7S0ZNM4-F1
#
_entry.id   AF-A0A7S0ZNM4-F1
#
_cell.length_a   1.000
_cell.length_b   1.000
_cell.length_c   1.000
_cell.angle_alpha   90.00
_cell.angle_beta   90.00
_cell.angle_gamma   90.00
#
_symmetry.space_group_name_H-M   'P 1'
#
loop_
_entity.id
_entity.type
_entity.pdbx_description
1 polymer ?
#
loop_
_entity_poly.entity_id
_entity_poly.type
_entity_poly.pdbx_seq_one_letter_code
_entity_poly.pdbx_strand_id
1 'polypeptide(L)'
;SVLGEPKKRLKTKGKPIEKKVNEEFQDSDAGCLLDSSPGGENKQTKVRVSGRFELSLRTLQGRWGHSSPALGVLSVTGDKVVFEGKGWQPCRIEHRNDAEFQLSGWMTVSDASSPHCIVWRNEGNLSSCSWKRLMSDE
;
A
#
# COMPACT_ATOMS: atom_id res chain seq x y z
N SER A 1 32.01 -48.41 -18.51
CA SER A 1 30.83 -47.79 -19.13
C SER A 1 30.72 -46.37 -18.58
N VAL A 2 31.27 -45.30 -19.15
CA VAL A 2 31.13 -44.69 -20.49
C VAL A 2 29.69 -44.24 -20.82
N LEU A 3 29.52 -42.90 -20.85
CA LEU A 3 28.52 -42.07 -21.56
C LEU A 3 27.02 -42.26 -21.21
N GLY A 4 26.14 -41.25 -21.17
CA GLY A 4 26.18 -39.84 -21.54
C GLY A 4 24.79 -39.22 -21.23
N GLU A 5 24.74 -38.02 -20.64
CA GLU A 5 24.25 -36.75 -21.22
C GLU A 5 22.98 -36.22 -20.49
N PRO A 6 22.98 -34.94 -20.04
CA PRO A 6 21.80 -34.22 -19.59
C PRO A 6 21.29 -33.24 -20.67
N LYS A 7 19.99 -33.29 -21.00
CA LYS A 7 19.29 -32.28 -21.84
C LYS A 7 17.87 -32.13 -21.27
N LYS A 8 17.33 -30.96 -20.97
CA LYS A 8 17.12 -29.83 -21.90
C LYS A 8 17.06 -28.49 -21.15
N ARG A 9 17.85 -27.53 -21.65
CA ARG A 9 17.77 -26.08 -21.39
C ARG A 9 16.53 -25.52 -22.09
N LEU A 10 15.68 -24.77 -21.38
CA LEU A 10 14.78 -23.81 -22.02
C LEU A 10 15.40 -22.41 -21.92
N LYS A 11 15.54 -21.78 -23.09
CA LYS A 11 16.16 -20.47 -23.32
C LYS A 11 15.15 -19.37 -23.00
N THR A 12 15.44 -18.48 -22.04
CA THR A 12 14.84 -17.14 -22.00
C THR A 12 15.74 -16.19 -22.76
N LYS A 13 15.26 -15.77 -23.95
CA LYS A 13 15.87 -14.70 -24.75
C LYS A 13 15.71 -13.39 -23.99
N GLY A 14 16.84 -12.78 -23.62
CA GLY A 14 16.88 -11.36 -23.31
C GLY A 14 16.59 -10.52 -24.56
N LYS A 15 15.88 -9.42 -24.36
CA LYS A 15 15.98 -8.21 -25.18
C LYS A 15 16.16 -7.01 -24.24
N PRO A 16 17.11 -6.11 -24.52
CA PRO A 16 17.47 -5.02 -23.63
C PRO A 16 16.81 -3.68 -24.05
N ILE A 17 17.00 -2.66 -23.19
CA ILE A 17 16.88 -1.18 -23.37
C ILE A 17 15.44 -0.66 -23.67
N GLU A 18 14.96 0.46 -23.12
CA GLU A 18 15.55 1.80 -23.07
C GLU A 18 15.11 2.62 -21.85
N LYS A 19 16.04 3.41 -21.31
CA LYS A 19 15.77 4.54 -20.41
C LYS A 19 15.22 5.69 -21.26
N LYS A 20 14.10 6.29 -20.85
CA LYS A 20 13.73 7.66 -21.26
C LYS A 20 13.55 8.50 -20.01
N VAL A 21 14.60 9.27 -19.71
CA VAL A 21 14.48 10.55 -18.99
C VAL A 21 13.89 11.52 -20.00
N ASN A 22 12.74 12.11 -19.67
CA ASN A 22 12.28 13.33 -20.31
C ASN A 22 11.96 14.34 -19.21
N GLU A 23 12.91 15.25 -19.05
CA GLU A 23 12.74 16.58 -18.48
C GLU A 23 11.94 17.47 -19.45
N GLU A 24 11.53 18.63 -18.93
CA GLU A 24 10.79 19.76 -19.54
C GLU A 24 9.26 19.66 -19.60
N PHE A 25 8.47 20.72 -19.41
CA PHE A 25 8.50 22.02 -18.70
C PHE A 25 7.11 22.67 -19.02
N GLN A 26 6.77 23.77 -18.34
CA GLN A 26 5.68 24.73 -18.67
C GLN A 26 4.27 24.35 -18.19
N ASP A 27 3.72 24.98 -17.14
CA ASP A 27 3.25 26.38 -17.05
C ASP A 27 2.07 26.62 -17.99
N SER A 28 0.86 26.69 -17.41
CA SER A 28 -0.33 27.29 -18.04
C SER A 28 -1.38 27.54 -16.98
N ASP A 29 -1.29 28.75 -16.46
CA ASP A 29 -2.35 29.57 -15.89
C ASP A 29 -3.69 29.37 -16.62
N ALA A 30 -4.72 28.98 -15.87
CA ALA A 30 -6.10 29.11 -16.30
C ALA A 30 -6.90 29.67 -15.12
N GLY A 31 -6.71 30.97 -14.90
CA GLY A 31 -7.64 31.78 -14.12
C GLY A 31 -9.03 31.77 -14.74
N CYS A 32 -10.05 31.50 -13.93
CA CYS A 32 -11.39 32.03 -14.15
C CYS A 32 -11.67 33.03 -13.04
N LEU A 33 -11.40 34.29 -13.37
CA LEU A 33 -11.92 35.48 -12.70
C LEU A 33 -13.45 35.43 -12.71
N LEU A 34 -14.07 35.52 -11.53
CA LEU A 34 -15.39 36.11 -11.38
C LEU A 34 -15.34 37.14 -10.26
N ASP A 35 -15.96 38.26 -10.58
CA ASP A 35 -15.74 39.63 -10.13
C ASP A 35 -16.44 39.98 -8.80
N SER A 36 -15.73 40.77 -7.99
CA SER A 36 -16.14 41.85 -7.08
C SER A 36 -17.33 41.70 -6.10
N SER A 37 -17.01 41.56 -4.80
CA SER A 37 -17.17 42.62 -3.75
C SER A 37 -17.31 42.06 -2.32
N PRO A 38 -16.93 42.83 -1.28
CA PRO A 38 -16.69 42.33 0.08
C PRO A 38 -17.92 42.49 0.96
N GLY A 39 -18.38 41.42 1.57
CA GLY A 39 -19.45 41.51 2.55
C GLY A 39 -19.84 40.17 3.12
N GLY A 40 -19.71 40.06 4.43
CA GLY A 40 -20.43 39.06 5.21
C GLY A 40 -19.74 37.71 5.30
N GLU A 41 -19.20 37.47 6.49
CA GLU A 41 -19.51 36.28 7.29
C GLU A 41 -19.14 34.88 6.73
N ASN A 42 -18.38 34.18 7.58
CA ASN A 42 -18.41 32.73 7.74
C ASN A 42 -17.74 31.95 6.60
N LYS A 43 -16.40 31.97 6.54
CA LYS A 43 -15.66 31.11 5.59
C LYS A 43 -14.64 30.26 6.33
N GLN A 44 -15.18 29.18 6.88
CA GLN A 44 -14.67 27.82 6.79
C GLN A 44 -13.31 27.78 6.07
N THR A 45 -12.24 27.76 6.86
CA THR A 45 -10.89 27.48 6.40
C THR A 45 -10.92 26.12 5.74
N LYS A 46 -11.15 26.11 4.42
CA LYS A 46 -10.88 24.96 3.57
C LYS A 46 -9.37 24.82 3.52
N VAL A 47 -8.81 24.25 4.59
CA VAL A 47 -7.46 23.73 4.62
C VAL A 47 -7.44 22.70 3.50
N ARG A 48 -6.86 23.07 2.36
CA ARG A 48 -6.51 22.11 1.32
C ARG A 48 -5.40 21.24 1.90
N VAL A 49 -5.78 20.21 2.65
CA VAL A 49 -4.88 19.12 2.99
C VAL A 49 -4.61 18.42 1.66
N SER A 50 -3.56 18.84 0.97
CA SER A 50 -2.92 18.06 -0.09
C SER A 50 -2.19 16.91 0.59
N GLY A 51 -2.95 16.06 1.29
CA GLY A 51 -2.41 15.03 2.16
C GLY A 51 -1.99 13.87 1.31
N ARG A 52 -0.67 13.71 1.12
CA ARG A 52 -0.14 12.40 0.73
C ARG A 52 -0.63 11.39 1.76
N PHE A 53 -0.98 10.20 1.29
CA PHE A 53 -1.33 9.10 2.19
C PHE A 53 -0.17 8.86 3.16
N GLU A 54 -0.45 8.91 4.46
CA GLU A 54 0.51 8.63 5.51
C GLU A 54 0.13 7.31 6.18
N LEU A 55 1.02 6.32 6.06
CA LEU A 55 0.84 5.05 6.71
C LEU A 55 1.14 5.22 8.21
N SER A 56 0.11 5.04 9.04
CA SER A 56 0.20 5.10 10.49
C SER A 56 -0.58 3.97 11.15
N LEU A 57 -0.33 3.70 12.43
CA LEU A 57 -1.10 2.71 13.18
C LEU A 57 -2.61 3.00 13.16
N ARG A 58 -2.99 4.29 13.15
CA ARG A 58 -4.38 4.73 12.98
C ARG A 58 -4.96 4.28 11.64
N THR A 59 -4.20 4.37 10.57
CA THR A 59 -4.63 3.85 9.26
C THR A 59 -4.63 2.34 9.19
N LEU A 60 -3.96 1.59 10.07
CA LEU A 60 -4.02 0.13 10.08
C LEU A 60 -5.25 -0.42 10.81
N GLN A 61 -5.94 0.41 11.61
CA GLN A 61 -7.08 -0.03 12.41
C GLN A 61 -8.25 -0.55 11.55
N GLY A 62 -8.98 -1.52 12.10
CA GLY A 62 -10.20 -2.07 11.51
C GLY A 62 -10.03 -3.46 10.90
N ARG A 63 -10.97 -3.83 10.02
CA ARG A 63 -11.06 -5.15 9.38
C ARG A 63 -10.58 -5.09 7.95
N TRP A 64 -9.83 -6.11 7.54
CA TRP A 64 -9.19 -6.16 6.24
C TRP A 64 -9.30 -7.55 5.61
N GLY A 65 -9.80 -7.63 4.38
CA GLY A 65 -9.83 -8.86 3.59
C GLY A 65 -8.53 -9.02 2.82
N HIS A 66 -7.94 -10.22 2.86
CA HIS A 66 -6.77 -10.51 2.04
C HIS A 66 -7.15 -10.52 0.55
N SER A 67 -6.22 -10.12 -0.34
CA SER A 67 -6.34 -10.31 -1.79
C SER A 67 -6.61 -11.75 -2.24
N SER A 68 -6.32 -12.74 -1.38
CA SER A 68 -6.65 -14.14 -1.57
C SER A 68 -7.75 -14.48 -0.57
N PRO A 69 -9.01 -14.67 -1.03
CA PRO A 69 -10.14 -14.93 -0.15
C PRO A 69 -9.94 -16.14 0.79
N ALA A 70 -9.09 -17.11 0.38
CA ALA A 70 -8.76 -18.28 1.18
C ALA A 70 -8.05 -17.96 2.50
N LEU A 71 -7.35 -16.81 2.58
CA LEU A 71 -6.61 -16.39 3.78
C LEU A 71 -7.49 -15.63 4.79
N GLY A 72 -8.67 -15.17 4.36
CA GLY A 72 -9.69 -14.61 5.25
C GLY A 72 -9.46 -13.15 5.63
N VAL A 73 -9.86 -12.81 6.85
CA VAL A 73 -9.94 -11.44 7.36
C VAL A 73 -8.95 -11.22 8.49
N LEU A 74 -8.28 -10.07 8.44
CA LEU A 74 -7.39 -9.54 9.47
C LEU A 74 -8.10 -8.43 10.23
N SER A 75 -8.07 -8.48 11.55
CA SER A 75 -8.62 -7.45 12.42
C SER A 75 -7.51 -6.83 13.26
N VAL A 76 -7.40 -5.50 13.18
CA VAL A 76 -6.36 -4.71 13.86
C VAL A 76 -7.03 -3.81 14.89
N THR A 77 -6.58 -3.91 16.14
CA THR A 77 -7.02 -3.08 17.27
C THR A 77 -5.81 -2.69 18.12
N GLY A 78 -5.46 -1.40 18.10
CA GLY A 78 -4.17 -0.93 18.62
C GLY A 78 -3.03 -1.53 17.81
N ASP A 79 -2.07 -2.16 18.50
CA ASP A 79 -0.98 -2.94 17.92
C ASP A 79 -1.35 -4.42 17.69
N LYS A 80 -2.50 -4.87 18.22
CA LYS A 80 -2.90 -6.28 18.17
C LYS A 80 -3.55 -6.61 16.84
N VAL A 81 -3.17 -7.77 16.30
CA VAL A 81 -3.64 -8.32 15.05
C VAL A 81 -4.23 -9.70 15.27
N VAL A 82 -5.45 -9.92 14.78
CA VAL A 82 -6.17 -11.20 14.88
C VAL A 82 -6.60 -11.64 13.48
N PHE A 83 -6.33 -12.90 13.15
CA PHE A 83 -6.82 -13.52 11.91
C PHE A 83 -8.14 -14.24 12.19
N GLU A 84 -9.23 -13.72 11.66
CA GLU A 84 -10.58 -14.21 11.95
C GLU A 84 -10.77 -15.63 11.40
N GLY A 85 -11.36 -16.52 12.22
CA GLY A 85 -11.77 -17.86 11.79
C GLY A 85 -10.66 -18.87 11.50
N LYS A 86 -9.38 -18.49 11.66
CA LYS A 86 -8.23 -19.37 11.37
C LYS A 86 -7.60 -20.02 12.60
N GLY A 87 -8.04 -19.65 13.82
CA GLY A 87 -7.44 -20.14 15.07
C GLY A 87 -5.97 -19.76 15.26
N TRP A 88 -5.47 -18.80 14.47
CA TRP A 88 -4.11 -18.31 14.59
C TRP A 88 -3.97 -17.48 15.86
N GLN A 89 -2.81 -17.61 16.50
CA GLN A 89 -2.50 -16.81 17.68
C GLN A 89 -2.47 -15.33 17.28
N PRO A 90 -3.01 -14.43 18.12
CA PRO A 90 -2.87 -13.00 17.89
C PRO A 90 -1.39 -12.61 17.77
N CYS A 91 -1.10 -11.76 16.79
CA CYS A 91 0.23 -11.20 16.59
C CYS A 91 0.21 -9.70 16.92
N ARG A 92 1.38 -9.09 17.01
CA ARG A 92 1.53 -7.65 17.23
C ARG A 92 2.18 -6.99 16.03
N ILE A 93 1.75 -5.77 15.75
CA ILE A 93 2.42 -4.86 14.84
C ILE A 93 3.59 -4.25 15.59
N GLU A 94 4.78 -4.43 15.04
CA GLU A 94 6.00 -3.79 15.51
C GLU A 94 6.25 -2.53 14.68
N HIS A 95 6.57 -1.44 15.35
CA HIS A 95 6.94 -0.20 14.69
C HIS A 95 8.45 -0.21 14.45
N ARG A 96 8.88 -0.17 13.19
CA ARG A 96 10.31 -0.13 12.83
C ARG A 96 10.81 1.31 12.72
N ASN A 97 10.11 2.11 11.93
CA ASN A 97 10.38 3.52 11.63
C ASN A 97 9.04 4.23 11.41
N ASP A 98 9.03 5.57 11.35
CA ASP A 98 7.84 6.43 11.29
C ASP A 98 6.81 6.06 10.20
N ALA A 99 7.21 5.33 9.16
CA ALA A 99 6.33 4.90 8.05
C ALA A 99 6.41 3.39 7.73
N GLU A 100 7.03 2.59 8.60
CA GLU A 100 7.22 1.14 8.37
C GLU A 100 6.77 0.31 9.58
N PHE A 101 5.78 -0.55 9.32
CA PHE A 101 5.23 -1.49 10.28
C PHE A 101 5.59 -2.92 9.89
N GLN A 102 5.94 -3.72 10.90
CA GLN A 102 6.28 -5.12 10.76
C GLN A 102 5.25 -6.03 11.44
N LEU A 103 4.93 -7.15 10.81
CA LEU A 103 4.03 -8.18 11.32
C LEU A 103 4.56 -9.55 10.89
N SER A 104 5.12 -10.32 11.82
CA SER A 104 5.54 -11.71 11.58
C SER A 104 6.44 -11.90 10.34
N GLY A 105 7.44 -11.03 10.16
CA GLY A 105 8.35 -11.06 9.00
C GLY A 105 7.80 -10.39 7.71
N TRP A 106 6.61 -9.81 7.78
CA TRP A 106 6.04 -8.96 6.73
C TRP A 106 6.25 -7.49 7.08
N MET A 107 6.52 -6.66 6.09
CA MET A 107 6.69 -5.21 6.22
C MET A 107 5.71 -4.48 5.33
N THR A 108 5.13 -3.39 5.82
CA THR A 108 4.27 -2.53 5.00
C THR A 108 5.03 -1.81 3.90
N VAL A 109 4.39 -1.58 2.76
CA VAL A 109 4.93 -0.81 1.64
C VAL A 109 4.12 0.48 1.49
N SER A 110 4.61 1.57 2.08
CA SER A 110 3.87 2.85 2.16
C SER A 110 3.47 3.38 0.77
N ASP A 111 4.41 3.40 -0.18
CA ASP A 111 4.19 3.93 -1.55
C ASP A 111 3.16 3.16 -2.37
N ALA A 112 2.95 1.87 -2.04
CA ALA A 112 1.96 1.02 -2.70
C ALA A 112 0.63 0.94 -1.93
N SER A 113 0.58 1.54 -0.74
CA SER A 113 -0.56 1.49 0.16
C SER A 113 -1.44 2.74 0.02
N SER A 114 -2.67 2.61 0.50
CA SER A 114 -3.68 3.65 0.52
C SER A 114 -4.62 3.44 1.72
N PRO A 115 -5.51 4.40 2.05
CA PRO A 115 -6.44 4.24 3.17
C PRO A 115 -7.35 3.00 3.06
N HIS A 116 -7.55 2.44 1.87
CA HIS A 116 -8.43 1.31 1.64
C HIS A 116 -7.69 0.03 1.25
N CYS A 117 -6.36 0.09 1.11
CA CYS A 117 -5.56 -1.06 0.73
C CYS A 117 -4.15 -0.94 1.30
N ILE A 118 -3.75 -1.89 2.15
CA ILE A 118 -2.39 -1.94 2.69
C ILE A 118 -1.63 -3.07 2.03
N VAL A 119 -0.47 -2.74 1.46
CA VAL A 119 0.43 -3.69 0.83
C VAL A 119 1.49 -4.10 1.84
N TRP A 120 1.69 -5.41 1.97
CA TRP A 120 2.73 -6.00 2.78
C TRP A 120 3.68 -6.79 1.89
N ARG A 121 4.98 -6.67 2.14
CA ARG A 121 6.04 -7.47 1.51
C ARG A 121 6.69 -8.38 2.54
N ASN A 122 7.00 -9.61 2.15
CA ASN A 122 7.73 -10.54 2.98
C ASN A 122 9.24 -10.26 2.86
N GLU A 123 9.92 -10.11 3.98
CA GLU A 123 11.35 -9.78 4.01
C GLU A 123 12.24 -10.93 3.49
N GLY A 124 11.78 -12.18 3.65
CA GLY A 124 12.59 -13.37 3.33
C GLY A 124 12.48 -13.90 1.91
N ASN A 125 11.40 -13.59 1.17
CA ASN A 125 11.14 -14.23 -0.13
C ASN A 125 10.56 -13.31 -1.22
N LEU A 126 10.59 -11.98 -1.03
CA LEU A 126 10.10 -10.97 -1.99
C LEU A 126 8.62 -11.11 -2.39
N SER A 127 7.85 -11.99 -1.73
CA SER A 127 6.42 -12.08 -1.97
C SER A 127 5.71 -10.85 -1.41
N SER A 128 4.59 -10.47 -2.03
CA SER A 128 3.77 -9.36 -1.56
C SER A 128 2.30 -9.78 -1.52
N CYS A 129 1.57 -9.25 -0.54
CA CYS A 129 0.13 -9.35 -0.48
C CYS A 129 -0.50 -7.98 -0.22
N SER A 130 -1.78 -7.87 -0.54
CA SER A 130 -2.54 -6.65 -0.28
C SER A 130 -3.79 -6.98 0.51
N TRP A 131 -4.09 -6.15 1.49
CA TRP A 131 -5.25 -6.29 2.36
C TRP A 131 -6.19 -5.12 2.09
N LYS A 132 -7.41 -5.42 1.67
CA LYS A 132 -8.43 -4.41 1.33
C LYS A 132 -9.32 -4.15 2.53
N ARG A 133 -9.61 -2.89 2.82
CA ARG A 133 -10.46 -2.52 3.94
C ARG A 133 -11.86 -3.07 3.69
N LEU A 134 -12.37 -3.82 4.67
CA LEU A 134 -13.78 -4.20 4.67
C LEU A 134 -14.53 -3.03 5.27
N MET A 135 -15.45 -2.44 4.50
CA MET A 135 -16.42 -1.53 5.09
C MET A 135 -17.33 -2.41 5.94
N SER A 136 -17.57 -2.00 7.19
CA SER A 136 -18.70 -2.55 7.92
C SER A 136 -19.94 -2.10 7.15
N ASP A 137 -20.70 -3.05 6.59
CA ASP A 137 -22.09 -2.79 6.25
C ASP A 137 -22.76 -2.40 7.57
N GLU A 138 -23.15 -1.12 7.70
CA GLU A 138 -24.03 -0.65 8.78
C GLU A 138 -25.43 -1.24 8.61
#